data_AF-A0A8J6FWU5-F1
#
_entry.id   AF-A0A8J6FWU5-F1
#
_cell.length_a   1.000
_cell.length_b   1.000
_cell.length_c   1.000
_cell.angle_alpha   90.00
_cell.angle_beta   90.00
_cell.angle_gamma   90.00
#
_symmetry.space_group_name_H-M   'P 1'
#
loop_
_entity.id
_entity.type
_entity.pdbx_description
1 polymer ?
#
loop_
_entity_poly.entity_id
_entity_poly.type
_entity_poly.pdbx_seq_one_letter_code
_entity_poly.pdbx_strand_id
1 'polypeptide(L)'
;MDNKDEYLLNFKGYNFQRSLVKMNIVENMDDQEIRDDDVFIVTYPKSVVGSNWFDHIRGWYEHRHDFNIMFLSYEDMKKDLRGSVLKICSFLEKELSEEDMDAVVSQATFQNMKSDPRANYEDVIRKDIGTRNDQGTFLRKGTIGDWKHHLTVDQNERFDRIFYRNMKNIPLKFIWDTNE
;
A
#
# COMPACT_ATOMS: atom_id res chain seq x y z
N MET A 1 -28.08 7.98 -19.92
CA MET A 1 -28.06 7.66 -18.48
C MET A 1 -27.41 6.31 -18.37
N ASP A 2 -26.15 6.27 -17.97
CA ASP A 2 -25.38 5.02 -17.88
C ASP A 2 -26.06 4.06 -16.90
N ASN A 3 -26.17 2.80 -17.32
CA ASN A 3 -26.75 1.75 -16.51
C ASN A 3 -25.83 1.48 -15.31
N LYS A 4 -26.16 2.07 -14.15
CA LYS A 4 -25.33 1.95 -12.93
C LYS A 4 -25.11 0.49 -12.52
N ASP A 5 -26.05 -0.40 -12.84
CA ASP A 5 -25.99 -1.83 -12.48
C ASP A 5 -24.93 -2.60 -13.29
N GLU A 6 -24.48 -2.03 -14.41
CA GLU A 6 -23.40 -2.57 -15.24
C GLU A 6 -22.04 -2.51 -14.52
N TYR A 7 -21.80 -1.42 -13.79
CA TYR A 7 -20.49 -1.13 -13.17
C TYR A 7 -20.49 -1.26 -11.65
N LEU A 8 -21.64 -1.05 -11.03
CA LEU A 8 -21.80 -1.06 -9.58
C LEU A 8 -22.68 -2.22 -9.16
N LEU A 9 -22.32 -2.81 -8.04
CA LEU A 9 -23.11 -3.79 -7.34
C LEU A 9 -23.45 -3.25 -5.96
N ASN A 10 -24.73 -3.26 -5.60
CA ASN A 10 -25.16 -2.88 -4.26
C ASN A 10 -25.23 -4.11 -3.35
N PHE A 11 -24.54 -4.08 -2.21
CA PHE A 11 -24.64 -5.09 -1.17
C PHE A 11 -24.76 -4.42 0.20
N LYS A 12 -25.83 -4.76 0.94
CA LYS A 12 -26.19 -4.16 2.24
C LYS A 12 -26.16 -2.61 2.24
N GLY A 13 -26.55 -1.98 1.14
CA GLY A 13 -26.58 -0.51 1.00
C GLY A 13 -25.27 0.13 0.55
N TYR A 14 -24.18 -0.64 0.42
CA TYR A 14 -22.90 -0.17 -0.08
C TYR A 14 -22.72 -0.52 -1.57
N ASN A 15 -22.17 0.40 -2.35
CA ASN A 15 -21.87 0.16 -3.76
C ASN A 15 -20.42 -0.30 -3.92
N PHE A 16 -20.25 -1.46 -4.54
CA PHE A 16 -18.97 -2.04 -4.92
C PHE A 16 -18.78 -1.94 -6.43
N GLN A 17 -17.54 -1.76 -6.89
CA GLN A 17 -17.24 -1.88 -8.31
C GLN A 17 -17.33 -3.36 -8.70
N ARG A 18 -18.25 -3.70 -9.62
CA ARG A 18 -18.56 -5.08 -10.01
C ARG A 18 -17.34 -5.85 -10.52
N SER A 19 -16.37 -5.19 -11.15
CA SER A 19 -15.14 -5.82 -11.64
C SER A 19 -14.08 -6.08 -10.56
N LEU A 20 -14.16 -5.44 -9.39
CA LEU A 20 -13.13 -5.54 -8.35
C LEU A 20 -13.50 -6.50 -7.22
N VAL A 21 -14.74 -6.97 -7.18
CA VAL A 21 -15.29 -7.66 -6.02
C VAL A 21 -15.96 -8.96 -6.45
N LYS A 22 -15.53 -10.08 -5.87
CA LYS A 22 -16.18 -11.39 -6.08
C LYS A 22 -17.29 -11.54 -5.05
N MET A 23 -18.54 -11.71 -5.51
CA MET A 23 -19.70 -11.70 -4.62
C MET A 23 -19.74 -12.83 -3.62
N ASN A 24 -19.26 -14.00 -4.00
CA ASN A 24 -19.10 -15.10 -3.08
C ASN A 24 -18.13 -14.80 -1.92
N ILE A 25 -17.23 -13.82 -2.06
CA ILE A 25 -16.38 -13.37 -0.94
C ILE A 25 -17.17 -12.43 -0.03
N VAL A 26 -17.91 -11.48 -0.61
CA VAL A 26 -18.68 -10.48 0.15
C VAL A 26 -19.86 -11.09 0.90
N GLU A 27 -20.56 -12.05 0.27
CA GLU A 27 -21.69 -12.75 0.88
C GLU A 27 -21.27 -13.59 2.09
N ASN A 28 -20.06 -14.15 2.05
CA ASN A 28 -19.51 -14.99 3.12
C ASN A 28 -18.54 -14.21 4.03
N MET A 29 -18.52 -12.86 3.95
CA MET A 29 -17.57 -12.05 4.72
C MET A 29 -17.84 -12.14 6.23
N ASP A 30 -19.12 -12.24 6.61
CA ASP A 30 -19.53 -12.41 8.02
C ASP A 30 -19.21 -13.82 8.55
N ASP A 31 -19.06 -14.80 7.65
CA ASP A 31 -18.75 -16.20 7.99
C ASP A 31 -17.23 -16.46 8.02
N GLN A 32 -16.42 -15.47 7.65
CA GLN A 32 -14.97 -15.59 7.76
C GLN A 32 -14.55 -15.41 9.22
N GLU A 33 -14.21 -16.52 9.87
CA GLU A 33 -13.53 -16.48 11.16
C GLU A 33 -12.13 -15.90 10.96
N ILE A 34 -11.88 -14.76 11.60
CA ILE A 34 -10.52 -14.21 11.73
C ILE A 34 -9.79 -15.12 12.72
N ARG A 35 -8.74 -15.76 12.23
CA ARG A 35 -7.87 -16.61 13.02
C ARG A 35 -6.78 -15.78 13.70
N ASP A 36 -6.26 -16.28 14.81
CA ASP A 36 -5.17 -15.62 15.54
C ASP A 36 -3.88 -15.48 14.69
N ASP A 37 -3.73 -16.30 13.64
CA ASP A 37 -2.60 -16.27 12.70
C ASP A 37 -2.86 -15.47 11.41
N ASP A 38 -4.04 -14.85 11.27
CA ASP A 38 -4.35 -14.05 10.08
C ASP A 38 -3.58 -12.73 10.07
N VAL A 39 -2.88 -12.48 8.96
CA VAL A 39 -2.12 -11.25 8.73
C VAL A 39 -2.88 -10.36 7.75
N PHE A 40 -3.37 -9.23 8.24
CA PHE A 40 -3.99 -8.21 7.41
C PHE A 40 -2.94 -7.25 6.86
N ILE A 41 -2.68 -7.33 5.56
CA ILE A 41 -1.78 -6.40 4.88
C ILE A 41 -2.57 -5.17 4.42
N VAL A 42 -2.47 -4.09 5.20
CA VAL A 42 -3.01 -2.78 4.82
C VAL A 42 -1.91 -1.98 4.13
N THR A 43 -1.97 -1.88 2.80
CA THR A 43 -0.92 -1.21 1.99
C THR A 43 -1.27 0.23 1.60
N TYR A 44 -0.27 1.10 1.59
CA TYR A 44 -0.28 2.49 1.08
C TYR A 44 0.80 2.59 -0.03
N PRO A 45 0.63 3.34 -1.15
CA PRO A 45 -0.34 4.39 -1.45
C PRO A 45 -1.52 3.96 -2.30
N LYS A 46 -2.53 3.39 -1.67
CA LYS A 46 -3.91 3.59 -2.10
C LYS A 46 -4.62 4.19 -0.92
N SER A 47 -4.65 5.53 -0.84
CA SER A 47 -5.76 6.19 -0.15
C SER A 47 -7.01 5.48 -0.65
N VAL A 48 -7.80 4.86 0.24
CA VAL A 48 -9.12 4.32 -0.10
C VAL A 48 -9.76 5.34 -1.03
N VAL A 49 -10.20 4.94 -2.22
CA VAL A 49 -10.67 5.90 -3.24
C VAL A 49 -11.65 6.87 -2.58
N GLY A 50 -11.29 8.16 -2.51
CA GLY A 50 -12.08 9.18 -1.81
C GLY A 50 -11.70 9.49 -0.34
N SER A 51 -10.61 8.95 0.19
CA SER A 51 -10.12 9.24 1.55
C SER A 51 -8.99 10.28 1.59
N ASN A 52 -8.84 10.95 2.72
CA ASN A 52 -7.76 11.88 3.00
C ASN A 52 -6.55 11.12 3.58
N TRP A 53 -5.38 11.35 2.97
CA TRP A 53 -4.12 10.70 3.38
C TRP A 53 -3.75 10.95 4.84
N PHE A 54 -3.90 12.19 5.31
CA PHE A 54 -3.56 12.57 6.68
C PHE A 54 -4.43 11.83 7.67
N ASP A 55 -5.75 11.85 7.47
CA ASP A 55 -6.71 11.19 8.36
C ASP A 55 -6.46 9.69 8.42
N HIS A 56 -6.08 9.07 7.30
CA HIS A 56 -5.74 7.65 7.25
C HIS A 56 -4.53 7.31 8.12
N ILE A 57 -3.39 8.00 7.95
CA ILE A 57 -2.19 7.74 8.76
C ILE A 57 -2.48 8.02 10.22
N ARG A 58 -3.15 9.14 10.51
CA ARG A 58 -3.48 9.53 11.87
C ARG A 58 -4.38 8.51 12.55
N GLY A 59 -5.45 8.06 11.90
CA GLY A 59 -6.36 7.08 12.45
C GLY A 59 -5.64 5.80 12.86
N TRP A 60 -4.83 5.22 11.96
CA TRP A 60 -4.05 4.02 12.30
C TRP A 60 -3.05 4.28 13.44
N TYR A 61 -2.39 5.44 13.44
CA TYR A 61 -1.39 5.74 14.47
C TYR A 61 -2.01 6.00 15.85
N GLU A 62 -3.12 6.73 15.90
CA GLU A 62 -3.86 7.04 17.12
C GLU A 62 -4.40 5.75 17.76
N HIS A 63 -4.85 4.79 16.94
CA HIS A 63 -5.35 3.48 17.36
C HIS A 63 -4.30 2.35 17.36
N ARG A 64 -2.99 2.67 17.27
CA ARG A 64 -1.93 1.66 17.14
C ARG A 64 -1.81 0.68 18.30
N HIS A 65 -2.37 1.02 19.47
CA HIS A 65 -2.36 0.18 20.66
C HIS A 65 -3.61 -0.68 20.80
N ASP A 66 -4.61 -0.45 19.95
CA ASP A 66 -5.89 -1.17 20.00
C ASP A 66 -5.80 -2.49 19.24
N PHE A 67 -4.78 -2.65 18.40
CA PHE A 67 -4.58 -3.82 17.55
C PHE A 67 -3.10 -4.22 17.50
N ASN A 68 -2.82 -5.44 17.06
CA ASN A 68 -1.46 -5.87 16.77
C ASN A 68 -1.01 -5.29 15.41
N ILE A 69 -0.46 -4.07 15.43
CA ILE A 69 -0.05 -3.34 14.22
C ILE A 69 1.45 -3.08 14.22
N MET A 70 2.09 -3.35 13.08
CA MET A 70 3.45 -2.91 12.79
C MET A 70 3.45 -1.77 11.79
N PHE A 71 4.08 -0.66 12.16
CA PHE A 71 4.37 0.44 11.24
C PHE A 71 5.68 0.17 10.48
N LEU A 72 5.59 0.21 9.16
CA LEU A 72 6.69 0.10 8.22
C LEU A 72 6.55 1.21 7.17
N SER A 73 7.65 1.92 6.89
CA SER A 73 7.66 2.94 5.83
C SER A 73 8.26 2.38 4.55
N TYR A 74 7.82 2.93 3.42
CA TYR A 74 8.41 2.60 2.12
C TYR A 74 9.90 2.94 2.09
N GLU A 75 10.26 4.05 2.74
CA GLU A 75 11.60 4.59 2.74
C GLU A 75 12.57 3.76 3.57
N ASP A 76 12.13 3.21 4.71
CA ASP A 76 12.92 2.27 5.49
C ASP A 76 13.18 0.98 4.69
N MET A 77 12.16 0.44 4.00
CA MET A 77 12.35 -0.73 3.12
C MET A 77 13.31 -0.47 1.98
N LYS A 78 13.33 0.76 1.45
CA LYS A 78 14.23 1.17 0.37
C LYS A 78 15.66 1.40 0.86
N LYS A 79 15.85 1.87 2.09
CA LYS A 79 17.17 2.13 2.70
C LYS A 79 17.80 0.85 3.25
N ASP A 80 17.01 -0.02 3.89
CA ASP A 80 17.44 -1.30 4.43
C ASP A 80 16.33 -2.36 4.27
N LEU A 81 16.37 -3.06 3.14
CA LEU A 81 15.40 -4.11 2.83
C LEU A 81 15.55 -5.31 3.78
N ARG A 82 16.78 -5.74 4.09
CA ARG A 82 17.00 -6.88 4.99
C ARG A 82 16.51 -6.58 6.40
N GLY A 83 16.84 -5.41 6.94
CA GLY A 83 16.36 -4.98 8.25
C GLY A 83 14.84 -4.88 8.31
N SER A 84 14.20 -4.42 7.23
CA SER A 84 12.74 -4.39 7.13
C SER A 84 12.12 -5.80 7.11
N VAL A 85 12.71 -6.74 6.37
CA VAL A 85 12.26 -8.15 6.36
C VAL A 85 12.45 -8.78 7.75
N LEU A 86 13.59 -8.54 8.41
CA LEU A 86 13.83 -9.00 9.79
C LEU A 86 12.80 -8.46 10.78
N LYS A 87 12.44 -7.17 10.64
CA LYS A 87 11.40 -6.54 11.46
C LYS A 87 10.03 -7.20 11.23
N ILE A 88 9.69 -7.53 9.98
CA ILE A 88 8.48 -8.28 9.65
C ILE A 88 8.50 -9.68 10.26
N CYS A 89 9.62 -10.41 10.13
CA CYS A 89 9.77 -11.75 10.69
C CYS A 89 9.60 -11.74 12.22
N SER A 90 10.21 -10.76 12.89
CA SER A 90 10.10 -10.58 14.34
C SER A 90 8.66 -10.30 14.77
N PHE A 91 7.95 -9.44 14.02
CA PHE A 91 6.55 -9.11 14.30
C PHE A 91 5.60 -10.30 14.10
N LEU A 92 5.90 -11.16 13.12
CA LEU A 92 5.14 -12.38 12.83
C LEU A 92 5.58 -13.59 13.67
N GLU A 93 6.55 -13.39 14.58
CA GLU A 93 7.15 -14.46 15.39
C GLU A 93 7.65 -15.64 14.53
N LYS A 94 8.30 -15.32 13.41
CA LYS A 94 8.92 -16.29 12.49
C LYS A 94 10.43 -16.11 12.46
N GLU A 95 11.14 -17.23 12.52
CA GLU A 95 12.57 -17.30 12.25
C GLU A 95 12.79 -17.83 10.84
N LEU A 96 13.71 -17.21 10.11
CA LEU A 96 14.15 -17.66 8.79
C LEU A 96 15.60 -18.09 8.88
N SER A 97 15.97 -19.10 8.09
CA SER A 97 17.38 -19.39 7.85
C SER A 97 18.04 -18.23 7.10
N GLU A 98 19.37 -18.11 7.16
CA GLU A 98 20.09 -17.09 6.38
C GLU A 98 19.84 -17.25 4.87
N GLU A 99 19.70 -18.49 4.40
CA GLU A 99 19.39 -18.80 3.00
C GLU A 99 17.97 -18.32 2.62
N ASP A 100 16.97 -18.59 3.46
CA ASP A 100 15.60 -18.12 3.22
C ASP A 100 15.50 -16.60 3.29
N MET A 101 16.21 -15.97 4.24
CA MET A 101 16.29 -14.52 4.37
C MET A 101 16.89 -13.89 3.10
N ASP A 102 18.01 -14.42 2.61
CA ASP A 102 18.65 -13.97 1.39
C ASP A 102 17.74 -14.13 0.17
N ALA A 103 17.02 -15.26 0.09
CA ALA A 103 16.06 -15.52 -0.97
C ALA A 103 14.90 -14.52 -0.95
N VAL A 104 14.31 -14.26 0.22
CA VAL A 104 13.22 -13.27 0.39
C VAL A 104 13.69 -11.87 0.02
N VAL A 105 14.84 -11.42 0.55
CA VAL A 105 15.38 -10.09 0.26
C VAL A 105 15.67 -9.94 -1.23
N SER A 106 16.26 -10.95 -1.86
CA SER A 106 16.52 -10.95 -3.30
C SER A 106 15.22 -10.83 -4.09
N GLN A 107 14.23 -11.68 -3.81
CA GLN A 107 12.95 -11.68 -4.53
C GLN A 107 12.16 -10.39 -4.33
N ALA A 108 12.24 -9.77 -3.15
CA ALA A 108 11.56 -8.52 -2.81
C ALA A 108 12.25 -7.26 -3.38
N THR A 109 13.39 -7.39 -4.08
CA THR A 109 13.99 -6.25 -4.75
C THR A 109 13.08 -5.71 -5.87
N PHE A 110 13.13 -4.39 -6.09
CA PHE A 110 12.30 -3.75 -7.11
C PHE A 110 12.49 -4.34 -8.52
N GLN A 111 13.72 -4.68 -8.89
CA GLN A 111 14.00 -5.26 -10.21
C GLN A 111 13.39 -6.66 -10.35
N ASN A 112 13.57 -7.52 -9.35
CA ASN A 112 13.01 -8.86 -9.37
C ASN A 112 11.48 -8.83 -9.36
N MET A 113 10.87 -8.01 -8.51
CA MET A 113 9.41 -7.80 -8.50
C MET A 113 8.89 -7.25 -9.84
N LYS A 114 9.62 -6.34 -10.49
CA LYS A 114 9.24 -5.77 -11.79
C LYS A 114 9.28 -6.80 -12.91
N SER A 115 10.25 -7.72 -12.88
CA SER A 115 10.34 -8.81 -13.83
C SER A 115 9.38 -9.97 -13.57
N ASP A 116 8.92 -10.17 -12.33
CA ASP A 116 8.08 -11.31 -11.95
C ASP A 116 6.60 -11.06 -12.34
N PRO A 117 6.02 -11.85 -13.26
CA PRO A 117 4.62 -11.71 -13.68
C PRO A 117 3.61 -11.86 -12.53
N ARG A 118 3.99 -12.53 -11.44
CA ARG A 118 3.15 -12.72 -10.25
C ARG A 118 3.08 -11.48 -9.38
N ALA A 119 4.06 -10.57 -9.50
CA ALA A 119 4.20 -9.40 -8.65
C ALA A 119 4.05 -8.07 -9.40
N ASN A 120 4.24 -8.04 -10.72
CA ASN A 120 4.24 -6.80 -11.50
C ASN A 120 2.85 -6.32 -11.93
N TYR A 121 1.78 -7.09 -11.71
CA TYR A 121 0.37 -6.75 -12.01
C TYR A 121 0.06 -6.39 -13.48
N GLU A 122 0.99 -6.60 -14.42
CA GLU A 122 0.79 -6.21 -15.82
C GLU A 122 -0.38 -6.99 -16.46
N ASP A 123 -0.51 -8.27 -16.12
CA ASP A 123 -1.62 -9.11 -16.59
C ASP A 123 -2.98 -8.65 -16.05
N VAL A 124 -3.05 -8.29 -14.76
CA VAL A 124 -4.28 -7.82 -14.11
C VAL A 124 -4.74 -6.49 -14.72
N ILE A 125 -3.80 -5.56 -14.94
CA ILE A 125 -4.11 -4.27 -15.55
C ILE A 125 -4.64 -4.47 -16.97
N ARG A 126 -3.98 -5.32 -17.76
CA ARG A 126 -4.35 -5.58 -19.14
C ARG A 126 -5.71 -6.28 -19.27
N LYS A 127 -6.01 -7.23 -18.39
CA LYS A 127 -7.19 -8.10 -18.50
C LYS A 127 -8.42 -7.60 -17.74
N ASP A 128 -8.23 -7.07 -16.53
CA ASP A 128 -9.34 -6.90 -15.57
C ASP A 128 -9.73 -5.44 -15.30
N ILE A 129 -8.80 -4.49 -15.48
CA ILE A 129 -9.01 -3.07 -15.16
C ILE A 129 -9.23 -2.23 -16.44
N GLY A 130 -8.76 -2.72 -17.59
CA GLY A 130 -8.75 -2.01 -18.86
C GLY A 130 -7.58 -1.04 -18.98
N THR A 131 -6.89 -1.04 -20.11
CA THR A 131 -5.78 -0.12 -20.38
C THR A 131 -6.32 1.31 -20.53
N ARG A 132 -6.06 2.16 -19.53
CA ARG A 132 -6.36 3.61 -19.65
C ARG A 132 -5.43 4.30 -20.65
N ASN A 133 -4.23 3.74 -20.88
CA ASN A 133 -3.28 4.02 -21.95
C ASN A 133 -2.09 3.04 -21.87
N ASP A 134 -1.44 2.76 -23.00
CA ASP A 134 -0.31 1.79 -23.10
C ASP A 134 1.02 2.32 -22.52
N GLN A 135 0.99 3.42 -21.77
CA GLN A 135 2.17 4.26 -21.48
C GLN A 135 2.70 4.14 -20.04
N GLY A 136 2.18 3.19 -19.26
CA GLY A 136 2.59 3.02 -17.86
C GLY A 136 2.63 1.56 -17.44
N THR A 137 3.62 1.22 -16.61
CA THR A 137 3.72 -0.07 -15.88
C THR A 137 3.30 0.14 -14.43
N PHE A 138 2.80 -0.90 -13.78
CA PHE A 138 2.40 -0.82 -12.36
C PHE A 138 3.60 -0.47 -11.48
N LEU A 139 4.70 -1.19 -11.66
CA LEU A 139 5.98 -0.95 -10.99
C LEU A 139 6.81 0.08 -11.76
N ARG A 140 6.50 1.36 -11.54
CA ARG A 140 7.03 2.49 -12.32
C ARG A 140 8.53 2.76 -12.11
N LYS A 141 8.92 3.41 -11.01
CA LYS A 141 10.32 3.81 -10.73
C LYS A 141 10.94 3.19 -9.48
N GLY A 142 10.14 2.93 -8.43
CA GLY A 142 10.66 2.34 -7.19
C GLY A 142 11.73 3.19 -6.48
N THR A 143 11.58 4.52 -6.47
CA THR A 143 12.54 5.46 -5.86
C THR A 143 11.86 6.42 -4.89
N ILE A 144 12.62 6.84 -3.87
CA ILE A 144 12.30 7.95 -2.98
C ILE A 144 12.65 9.27 -3.72
N GLY A 145 11.96 10.37 -3.41
CA GLY A 145 12.30 11.70 -3.91
C GLY A 145 11.76 12.07 -5.29
N ASP A 146 11.02 11.19 -5.98
CA ASP A 146 10.54 11.48 -7.33
C ASP A 146 9.55 12.67 -7.39
N TRP A 147 8.95 13.05 -6.26
CA TRP A 147 8.08 14.23 -6.14
C TRP A 147 8.77 15.52 -6.60
N LYS A 148 10.11 15.61 -6.47
CA LYS A 148 10.92 16.76 -6.90
C LYS A 148 10.87 17.03 -8.40
N HIS A 149 10.56 16.00 -9.20
CA HIS A 149 10.39 16.14 -10.65
C HIS A 149 8.96 16.55 -11.05
N HIS A 150 8.02 16.60 -10.09
CA HIS A 150 6.60 16.78 -10.38
C HIS A 150 6.02 18.05 -9.74
N LEU A 151 6.47 18.40 -8.53
CA LEU A 151 5.99 19.58 -7.83
C LEU A 151 6.82 20.80 -8.18
N THR A 152 6.14 21.91 -8.47
CA THR A 152 6.80 23.23 -8.46
C THR A 152 7.13 23.65 -7.02
N VAL A 153 8.00 24.66 -6.88
CA VAL A 153 8.35 25.22 -5.57
C VAL A 153 7.09 25.65 -4.79
N ASP A 154 6.21 26.44 -5.42
CA ASP A 154 4.96 26.91 -4.81
C ASP A 154 4.04 25.76 -4.38
N GLN A 155 3.96 24.68 -5.17
CA GLN A 155 3.18 23.50 -4.84
C GLN A 155 3.77 22.76 -3.64
N ASN A 156 5.10 22.61 -3.60
CA ASN A 156 5.79 21.98 -2.48
C ASN A 156 5.60 22.77 -1.19
N GLU A 157 5.82 24.08 -1.21
CA GLU A 157 5.60 24.93 -0.03
C GLU A 157 4.15 24.88 0.47
N ARG A 158 3.18 24.80 -0.46
CA ARG A 158 1.78 24.62 -0.09
C ARG A 158 1.54 23.25 0.55
N PHE A 159 2.13 22.19 0.01
CA PHE A 159 2.05 20.86 0.58
C PHE A 159 2.67 20.83 1.98
N ASP A 160 3.87 21.38 2.16
CA ASP A 160 4.57 21.44 3.45
C ASP A 160 3.71 22.11 4.53
N ARG A 161 3.10 23.27 4.24
CA ARG A 161 2.20 23.94 5.19
C ARG A 161 1.02 23.04 5.61
N ILE A 162 0.42 22.33 4.66
CA ILE A 162 -0.68 21.39 4.93
C ILE A 162 -0.16 20.20 5.74
N PHE A 163 1.00 19.65 5.37
CA PHE A 163 1.63 18.52 6.04
C PHE A 163 1.93 18.84 7.51
N TYR A 164 2.65 19.93 7.76
CA TYR A 164 2.97 20.36 9.13
C TYR A 164 1.72 20.58 9.97
N ARG A 165 0.68 21.20 9.41
CA ARG A 165 -0.58 21.42 10.15
C ARG A 165 -1.25 20.10 10.55
N ASN A 166 -1.30 19.12 9.65
CA ASN A 166 -2.02 17.88 9.89
C ASN A 166 -1.21 16.86 10.71
N MET A 167 0.11 16.84 10.57
CA MET A 167 0.98 15.80 11.14
C MET A 167 1.79 16.24 12.38
N LYS A 168 1.67 17.50 12.82
CA LYS A 168 2.44 18.08 13.94
C LYS A 168 2.56 17.21 15.19
N ASN A 169 1.51 16.47 15.54
CA ASN A 169 1.42 15.73 16.79
C ASN A 169 1.66 14.21 16.63
N ILE A 170 2.03 13.76 15.43
CA ILE A 170 2.30 12.36 15.15
C ILE A 170 3.81 12.18 15.09
N PRO A 171 4.44 11.47 16.04
CA PRO A 171 5.89 11.27 16.07
C PRO A 171 6.31 10.14 15.12
N LEU A 172 5.80 10.17 13.89
CA LEU A 172 6.28 9.34 12.79
C LEU A 172 7.37 10.10 12.03
N LYS A 173 8.46 9.40 11.73
CA LYS A 173 9.52 9.93 10.86
C LYS A 173 9.08 9.74 9.41
N PHE A 174 9.08 10.82 8.65
CA PHE A 174 8.88 10.80 7.20
C PHE A 174 10.19 11.14 6.52
N ILE A 175 10.59 10.31 5.55
CA ILE A 175 11.79 10.51 4.75
C ILE A 175 11.30 10.94 3.36
N TRP A 176 11.71 12.11 2.89
CA TRP A 176 11.24 12.62 1.59
C TRP A 176 12.30 12.52 0.50
N ASP A 177 13.56 12.29 0.88
CA ASP A 177 14.71 12.14 -0.01
C ASP A 177 15.68 11.08 0.52
N THR A 178 16.46 10.47 -0.37
CA THR A 178 17.55 9.55 -0.04
C THR A 178 18.75 10.23 0.62
N ASN A 179 18.87 11.55 0.46
CA ASN A 179 20.00 12.35 0.98
C ASN A 179 19.81 12.87 2.41
N GLU A 180 18.70 12.50 3.06
CA GLU A 180 18.35 12.86 4.45
C GLU A 180 18.52 11.69 5.43
#